data_AF-A0A9E4ESG1-F1
#
_entry.id   AF-A0A9E4ESG1-F1
#
_cell.length_a   1.000
_cell.length_b   1.000
_cell.length_c   1.000
_cell.angle_alpha   90.00
_cell.angle_beta   90.00
_cell.angle_gamma   90.00
#
_symmetry.space_group_name_H-M   'P 1'
#
loop_
_entity.id
_entity.type
_entity.pdbx_description
1 polymer ?
#
loop_
_entity_poly.entity_id
_entity_poly.type
_entity_poly.pdbx_seq_one_letter_code
_entity_poly.pdbx_strand_id
1 'polypeptide(L)'
;LTDIGSGHLAAFGILLALYHRRRTGEGQSVSASLAHTGTLLQAPFMLAAEGLTWDIPTGQRATGWDALHRLYRARDRWFFVAAGSLDGVEGLEDLEVDEAVLEARFATLDASEWVHRFTAAGHGAHRVVDPEELADDPIARARKLVVDAQDGGPTAAVVPRMPRRFLRRTAPAGTVGADASAIIERLGLADHWGELTSSGAVVDVASG
;
A
#
# COMPACT_ATOMS: atom_id res chain seq x y z
N LEU A 1 -7.47 -0.06 -3.43
CA LEU A 1 -7.01 -1.46 -3.21
C LEU A 1 -7.02 -2.26 -4.50
N THR A 2 -8.12 -2.26 -5.25
CA THR A 2 -8.29 -3.06 -6.48
C THR A 2 -7.36 -2.64 -7.61
N ASP A 3 -7.09 -1.35 -7.83
CA ASP A 3 -6.22 -0.92 -8.95
C ASP A 3 -4.80 -1.45 -8.81
N ILE A 4 -4.20 -1.21 -7.64
CA ILE A 4 -2.85 -1.70 -7.31
C ILE A 4 -2.85 -3.23 -7.27
N GLY A 5 -3.82 -3.86 -6.60
CA GLY A 5 -3.91 -5.31 -6.51
C GLY A 5 -4.04 -6.01 -7.87
N SER A 6 -4.88 -5.48 -8.76
CA SER A 6 -5.05 -6.00 -10.12
C SER A 6 -3.78 -5.80 -10.95
N GLY A 7 -3.10 -4.66 -10.79
CA GLY A 7 -1.79 -4.45 -11.42
C GLY A 7 -0.76 -5.49 -10.99
N HIS A 8 -0.71 -5.83 -9.70
CA HIS A 8 0.18 -6.90 -9.19
C HIS A 8 -0.19 -8.27 -9.76
N LEU A 9 -1.47 -8.63 -9.79
CA LEU A 9 -1.93 -9.91 -10.36
C LEU A 9 -1.67 -10.00 -11.87
N ALA A 10 -1.87 -8.90 -12.61
CA ALA A 10 -1.55 -8.84 -14.03
C ALA A 10 -0.04 -9.00 -14.27
N ALA A 11 0.80 -8.30 -13.51
CA ALA A 11 2.25 -8.44 -13.59
C ALA A 11 2.70 -9.88 -13.27
N PHE A 12 2.13 -10.50 -12.23
CA PHE A 12 2.39 -11.90 -11.90
C PHE A 12 1.98 -12.85 -13.03
N GLY A 13 0.79 -12.66 -13.62
CA GLY A 13 0.32 -13.43 -14.78
C GLY A 13 1.25 -13.29 -15.99
N ILE A 14 1.75 -12.09 -16.28
CA ILE A 14 2.73 -11.83 -17.36
C ILE A 14 4.04 -12.59 -17.08
N LEU A 15 4.53 -12.58 -15.83
CA LEU A 15 5.73 -13.33 -15.46
C LEU A 15 5.56 -14.84 -15.69
N LEU A 16 4.38 -15.39 -15.37
CA LEU A 16 4.06 -16.80 -15.64
C LEU A 16 3.98 -17.09 -17.16
N ALA A 17 3.37 -16.22 -17.95
CA ALA A 17 3.31 -16.36 -19.40
C ALA A 17 4.70 -16.28 -20.05
N LEU A 18 5.58 -15.39 -19.57
CA LEU A 18 6.97 -15.33 -20.02
C LEU A 18 7.75 -16.59 -19.65
N TYR A 19 7.51 -17.14 -18.46
CA TYR A 19 8.10 -18.41 -18.04
C TYR A 19 7.62 -19.59 -18.89
N HIS A 20 6.32 -19.65 -19.20
CA HIS A 20 5.74 -20.61 -20.13
C HIS A 20 6.42 -20.51 -21.50
N ARG A 21 6.46 -19.31 -22.09
CA ARG A 21 7.13 -19.05 -23.38
C ARG A 21 8.60 -19.50 -23.38
N ARG A 22 9.33 -19.27 -22.28
CA ARG A 22 10.71 -19.73 -22.16
C ARG A 22 10.83 -21.25 -22.19
N ARG A 23 9.83 -21.97 -21.69
CA ARG A 23 9.80 -23.44 -21.63
C ARG A 23 9.33 -24.10 -22.92
N THR A 24 8.36 -23.49 -23.59
CA THR A 24 7.63 -24.12 -24.71
C THR A 24 7.86 -23.44 -26.06
N GLY A 25 8.35 -22.20 -26.06
CA GLY A 25 8.41 -21.34 -27.25
C GLY A 25 7.12 -20.56 -27.52
N GLU A 26 6.03 -20.86 -26.82
CA GLU A 26 4.70 -20.31 -27.10
C GLU A 26 4.29 -19.23 -26.09
N GLY A 27 3.82 -18.10 -26.61
CA GLY A 27 3.22 -17.03 -25.82
C GLY A 27 1.83 -17.40 -25.26
N GLN A 28 1.30 -16.57 -24.37
CA GLN A 28 -0.05 -16.72 -23.82
C GLN A 28 -0.72 -15.36 -23.69
N SER A 29 -2.06 -15.35 -23.68
CA SER A 29 -2.86 -14.19 -23.34
C SER A 29 -3.12 -14.16 -21.83
N VAL A 30 -2.99 -12.98 -21.20
CA VAL A 30 -3.22 -12.76 -19.77
C VAL A 30 -4.29 -11.70 -19.61
N SER A 31 -5.31 -12.00 -18.81
CA SER A 31 -6.36 -11.04 -18.43
C SER A 31 -6.39 -10.86 -16.91
N ALA A 32 -6.76 -9.66 -16.47
CA ALA A 32 -6.95 -9.33 -15.07
C ALA A 32 -8.30 -8.61 -14.89
N SER A 33 -8.92 -8.78 -13.73
CA SER A 33 -10.23 -8.18 -13.41
C SER A 33 -10.20 -7.52 -12.04
N LEU A 34 -10.62 -6.26 -11.99
CA LEU A 34 -10.80 -5.51 -10.74
C LEU A 34 -11.81 -6.21 -9.83
N ALA A 35 -12.92 -6.70 -10.40
CA ALA A 35 -13.94 -7.42 -9.66
C ALA A 35 -13.38 -8.73 -9.06
N HIS A 36 -12.65 -9.52 -9.86
CA HIS A 36 -12.03 -10.76 -9.35
C HIS A 36 -11.00 -10.45 -8.26
N THR A 37 -10.21 -9.39 -8.41
CA THR A 37 -9.25 -8.96 -7.41
C THR A 37 -9.95 -8.56 -6.10
N GLY A 38 -11.06 -7.82 -6.20
CA GLY A 38 -11.90 -7.48 -5.06
C GLY A 38 -12.42 -8.72 -4.34
N THR A 39 -13.00 -9.66 -5.08
CA THR A 39 -13.47 -10.96 -4.55
C THR A 39 -12.35 -11.74 -3.86
N LEU A 40 -11.16 -11.80 -4.47
CA LEU A 40 -10.01 -12.48 -3.87
C LEU A 40 -9.59 -11.84 -2.54
N LEU A 41 -9.50 -10.51 -2.49
CA LEU A 41 -9.14 -9.78 -1.26
C LEU A 41 -10.20 -9.92 -0.17
N GLN A 42 -11.47 -10.08 -0.56
CA GLN A 42 -12.60 -10.26 0.36
C GLN A 42 -12.93 -11.73 0.63
N ALA A 43 -12.19 -12.70 0.07
CA ALA A 43 -12.52 -14.11 0.16
C ALA A 43 -12.79 -14.59 1.60
N PRO A 44 -12.01 -14.18 2.65
CA PRO A 44 -12.30 -14.56 4.03
C PRO A 44 -13.69 -14.13 4.52
N PHE A 45 -14.26 -13.06 3.94
CA PHE A 45 -15.55 -12.48 4.30
C PHE A 45 -16.71 -12.93 3.39
N MET A 46 -16.44 -13.84 2.46
CA MET A 46 -17.43 -14.34 1.49
C MET A 46 -17.75 -15.82 1.67
N LEU A 47 -17.09 -16.50 2.61
CA LEU A 47 -17.30 -17.91 2.90
C LEU A 47 -18.44 -18.08 3.90
N ALA A 48 -19.48 -18.81 3.52
CA ALA A 48 -20.49 -19.28 4.46
C ALA A 48 -20.12 -20.69 4.96
N ALA A 49 -20.21 -20.91 6.26
CA ALA A 49 -20.07 -22.22 6.89
C ALA A 49 -21.13 -22.38 7.98
N GLU A 50 -21.55 -23.61 8.25
CA GLU A 50 -22.49 -23.90 9.32
C GLU A 50 -21.92 -23.44 10.67
N GLY A 51 -22.69 -22.62 11.41
CA GLY A 51 -22.27 -22.04 12.68
C GLY A 51 -21.42 -20.77 12.59
N LEU A 52 -21.09 -20.27 11.39
CA LEU A 52 -20.35 -19.00 11.25
C LEU A 52 -21.25 -17.78 11.50
N THR A 53 -20.84 -16.91 12.42
CA THR A 53 -21.47 -15.61 12.69
C THR A 53 -20.62 -14.47 12.15
N TRP A 54 -21.24 -13.52 11.44
CA TRP A 54 -20.57 -12.34 10.87
C TRP A 54 -20.50 -11.18 11.88
N ASP A 55 -19.95 -11.45 13.05
CA ASP A 55 -19.67 -10.43 14.06
C ASP A 55 -18.31 -9.79 13.77
N ILE A 56 -18.28 -9.00 12.70
CA ILE A 56 -17.08 -8.31 12.23
C ILE A 56 -17.30 -6.80 12.33
N PRO A 57 -16.24 -6.00 12.58
CA PRO A 57 -16.36 -4.55 12.59
C PRO A 57 -16.82 -4.03 11.22
N THR A 58 -17.94 -3.30 11.19
CA THR A 58 -18.52 -2.78 9.94
C THR A 58 -18.88 -1.30 10.02
N GLY A 59 -18.90 -0.65 8.85
CA GLY A 59 -19.28 0.76 8.71
C GLY A 59 -18.12 1.73 8.91
N GLN A 60 -18.38 3.00 8.58
CA GLN A 60 -17.36 4.06 8.54
C GLN A 60 -16.81 4.46 9.91
N ARG A 61 -17.47 4.03 11.00
CA ARG A 61 -17.12 4.37 12.38
C ARG A 61 -16.53 3.19 13.15
N ALA A 62 -16.42 2.02 12.52
CA ALA A 62 -15.77 0.88 13.14
C ALA A 62 -14.30 1.20 13.45
N THR A 63 -13.90 1.00 14.70
CA THR A 63 -12.55 1.30 15.19
C THR A 63 -11.71 0.05 15.43
N GLY A 64 -12.31 -1.12 15.52
CA GLY A 64 -11.61 -2.39 15.70
C GLY A 64 -12.54 -3.53 16.08
N TRP A 65 -11.96 -4.67 16.43
CA TRP A 65 -12.66 -5.94 16.71
C TRP A 65 -13.22 -6.01 18.13
N ASP A 66 -12.44 -5.54 19.09
CA ASP A 66 -12.76 -5.59 20.52
C ASP A 66 -11.94 -4.54 21.27
N ALA A 67 -12.12 -4.48 22.60
CA ALA A 67 -11.45 -3.53 23.48
C ALA A 67 -9.90 -3.62 23.47
N LEU A 68 -9.32 -4.74 23.04
CA LEU A 68 -7.86 -4.92 22.96
C LEU A 68 -7.34 -4.94 21.52
N HIS A 69 -8.22 -4.79 20.52
CA HIS A 69 -7.85 -4.77 19.10
C HIS A 69 -8.58 -3.65 18.34
N ARG A 70 -8.07 -2.42 18.54
CA ARG A 70 -8.77 -1.13 18.70
C ARG A 70 -8.08 0.14 18.22
N LEU A 71 -8.70 0.99 17.41
CA LEU A 71 -8.36 2.42 17.38
C LEU A 71 -8.96 3.13 18.61
N TYR A 72 -8.13 3.89 19.32
CA TYR A 72 -8.51 4.74 20.45
C TYR A 72 -8.03 6.17 20.26
N ARG A 73 -8.81 7.13 20.77
CA ARG A 73 -8.42 8.54 20.83
C ARG A 73 -7.71 8.81 22.15
N ALA A 74 -6.39 9.02 22.09
CA ALA A 74 -5.63 9.57 23.19
C ALA A 74 -5.86 11.09 23.31
N ARG A 75 -5.21 11.75 24.27
CA ARG A 75 -5.34 13.20 24.50
C ARG A 75 -5.03 14.04 23.27
N ASP A 76 -3.99 13.67 22.53
CA ASP A 76 -3.45 14.41 21.39
C ASP A 76 -3.92 13.84 20.04
N ARG A 77 -3.93 12.51 19.88
CA ARG A 77 -4.22 11.85 18.61
C ARG A 77 -4.75 10.43 18.75
N TRP A 78 -5.05 9.81 17.60
CA TRP A 78 -5.44 8.40 17.55
C TRP A 78 -4.22 7.47 17.66
N PHE A 79 -4.41 6.31 18.26
CA PHE A 79 -3.47 5.20 18.23
C PHE A 79 -4.22 3.87 18.17
N PHE A 80 -3.54 2.84 17.68
CA PHE A 80 -4.04 1.49 17.58
C PHE A 80 -3.47 0.63 18.69
N VAL A 81 -4.32 -0.19 19.31
CA VAL A 81 -3.99 -1.22 20.29
C VAL A 81 -4.23 -2.59 19.65
N ALA A 82 -3.27 -3.49 19.81
CA ALA A 82 -3.33 -4.89 19.45
C ALA A 82 -2.67 -5.70 20.58
N ALA A 83 -3.45 -5.95 21.63
CA ALA A 83 -3.01 -6.61 22.85
C ALA A 83 -3.81 -7.89 23.11
N GLY A 84 -3.23 -8.83 23.85
CA GLY A 84 -3.95 -10.01 24.33
C GLY A 84 -4.55 -9.83 25.74
N SER A 85 -4.00 -8.91 26.52
CA SER A 85 -4.47 -8.52 27.86
C SER A 85 -3.92 -7.13 28.23
N LEU A 86 -4.27 -6.61 29.40
CA LEU A 86 -3.69 -5.38 29.98
C LEU A 86 -2.53 -5.67 30.94
N ASP A 87 -2.14 -6.94 31.08
CA ASP A 87 -1.15 -7.37 32.07
C ASP A 87 0.19 -6.65 31.85
N GLY A 88 0.71 -6.05 32.91
CA GLY A 88 1.98 -5.34 32.90
C GLY A 88 1.96 -3.97 32.21
N VAL A 89 0.80 -3.53 31.68
CA VAL A 89 0.67 -2.19 31.11
C VAL A 89 0.44 -1.18 32.22
N GLU A 90 1.46 -0.38 32.52
CA GLU A 90 1.46 0.56 33.64
C GLU A 90 0.20 1.44 33.66
N GLY A 91 -0.53 1.39 34.78
CA GLY A 91 -1.71 2.20 35.03
C GLY A 91 -2.99 1.69 34.38
N LEU A 92 -3.00 0.44 33.90
CA LEU A 92 -4.16 -0.28 33.34
C LEU A 92 -4.39 -1.65 34.00
N GLU A 93 -3.52 -2.09 34.92
CA GLU A 93 -3.49 -3.47 35.44
C GLU A 93 -4.79 -3.89 36.14
N ASP A 94 -5.45 -2.94 36.80
CA ASP A 94 -6.70 -3.16 37.55
C ASP A 94 -7.95 -2.69 36.78
N LEU A 95 -7.80 -2.27 35.52
CA LEU A 95 -8.94 -1.79 34.74
C LEU A 95 -9.73 -2.93 34.12
N GLU A 96 -11.05 -2.76 34.14
CA GLU A 96 -11.94 -3.61 33.37
C GLU A 96 -11.65 -3.45 31.87
N VAL A 97 -11.59 -4.58 31.16
CA VAL A 97 -11.46 -4.62 29.70
C VAL A 97 -12.82 -4.29 29.08
N ASP A 98 -13.15 -3.01 29.11
CA ASP A 98 -14.35 -2.43 28.54
C ASP A 98 -13.98 -1.22 27.66
N GLU A 99 -14.67 -1.06 26.54
CA GLU A 99 -14.34 -0.03 25.55
C GLU A 99 -14.46 1.38 26.12
N ALA A 100 -15.51 1.66 26.89
CA ALA A 100 -15.76 3.00 27.44
C ALA A 100 -14.78 3.32 28.57
N VAL A 101 -14.45 2.33 29.40
CA VAL A 101 -13.42 2.46 30.45
C VAL A 101 -12.06 2.80 29.83
N LEU A 102 -11.66 2.04 28.80
CA LEU A 102 -10.40 2.25 28.11
C LEU A 102 -10.38 3.58 27.33
N GLU A 103 -11.48 3.97 26.68
CA GLU A 103 -11.59 5.27 26.02
C GLU A 103 -11.38 6.43 27.01
N ALA A 104 -12.08 6.41 28.14
CA ALA A 104 -11.94 7.43 29.17
C ALA A 104 -10.51 7.47 29.73
N ARG A 105 -9.90 6.29 29.94
CA ARG A 105 -8.53 6.19 30.43
C ARG A 105 -7.53 6.73 29.42
N PHE A 106 -7.61 6.32 28.15
CA PHE A 106 -6.64 6.68 27.14
C PHE A 106 -6.68 8.16 26.78
N ALA A 107 -7.84 8.83 26.94
CA ALA A 107 -7.96 10.28 26.76
C ALA A 107 -7.12 11.11 27.77
N THR A 108 -6.56 10.51 28.83
CA THR A 108 -5.83 11.23 29.87
C THR A 108 -4.35 11.51 29.54
N LEU A 109 -3.72 10.68 28.70
CA LEU A 109 -2.31 10.79 28.29
C LEU A 109 -2.18 10.89 26.77
N ASP A 110 -1.01 11.30 26.29
CA ASP A 110 -0.72 11.34 24.85
C ASP A 110 -0.52 9.92 24.30
N ALA A 111 -0.79 9.73 23.01
CA ALA A 111 -0.66 8.45 22.33
C ALA A 111 0.73 7.83 22.49
N SER A 112 1.79 8.65 22.48
CA SER A 112 3.17 8.16 22.62
C SER A 112 3.45 7.49 23.96
N GLU A 113 2.85 7.99 25.03
CA GLU A 113 2.97 7.43 26.38
C GLU A 113 2.26 6.07 26.47
N TRP A 114 1.04 5.97 25.92
CA TRP A 114 0.34 4.69 25.86
C TRP A 114 1.08 3.66 25.01
N VAL A 115 1.55 4.06 23.82
CA VAL A 115 2.36 3.18 22.96
C VAL A 115 3.59 2.68 23.70
N HIS A 116 4.27 3.53 24.46
CA HIS A 116 5.41 3.13 25.28
C HIS A 116 5.02 2.08 26.33
N ARG A 117 3.94 2.32 27.10
CA ARG A 117 3.47 1.39 28.14
C ARG A 117 3.08 0.03 27.58
N PHE A 118 2.31 0.00 26.49
CA PHE A 118 1.92 -1.25 25.83
C PHE A 118 3.13 -2.02 25.29
N THR A 119 4.04 -1.34 24.59
CA THR A 119 5.23 -2.00 24.01
C THR A 119 6.23 -2.46 25.06
N ALA A 120 6.37 -1.73 26.17
CA ALA A 120 7.19 -2.14 27.32
C ALA A 120 6.64 -3.41 28.00
N ALA A 121 5.31 -3.58 28.01
CA ALA A 121 4.63 -4.78 28.50
C ALA A 121 4.61 -5.94 27.49
N GLY A 122 5.17 -5.75 26.29
CA GLY A 122 5.22 -6.78 25.24
C GLY A 122 3.98 -6.86 24.34
N HIS A 123 3.06 -5.90 24.45
CA HIS A 123 1.85 -5.82 23.61
C HIS A 123 2.06 -4.92 22.38
N GLY A 124 1.24 -5.12 21.36
CA GLY A 124 1.26 -4.28 20.16
C GLY A 124 0.51 -2.97 20.38
N ALA A 125 1.15 -1.84 20.11
CA ALA A 125 0.49 -0.55 19.98
C ALA A 125 1.23 0.34 18.98
N HIS A 126 0.49 1.17 18.23
CA HIS A 126 1.11 2.10 17.29
C HIS A 126 0.27 3.37 17.13
N ARG A 127 0.93 4.52 17.19
CA ARG A 127 0.33 5.84 16.93
C ARG A 127 -0.18 5.93 15.49
N VAL A 128 -1.30 6.62 15.26
CA VAL A 128 -1.71 6.97 13.90
C VAL A 128 -0.77 8.06 13.40
N VAL A 129 -0.10 7.80 12.29
CA VAL A 129 0.92 8.66 11.67
C VAL A 129 0.36 9.22 10.38
N ASP A 130 0.44 10.54 10.23
CA ASP A 130 -0.02 11.24 9.04
C ASP A 130 1.03 11.13 7.89
N PRO A 131 0.63 11.19 6.62
CA PRO A 131 1.54 11.02 5.49
C PRO A 131 2.75 11.97 5.50
N GLU A 132 2.58 13.21 5.95
CA GLU A 132 3.64 14.21 6.04
C GLU A 132 4.65 13.86 7.12
N GLU A 133 4.19 13.33 8.26
CA GLU A 133 5.06 12.84 9.33
C GLU A 133 5.82 11.59 8.88
N LEU A 134 5.12 10.67 8.21
CA LEU A 134 5.74 9.46 7.66
C LEU A 134 6.79 9.79 6.59
N ALA A 135 6.56 10.86 5.82
CA ALA A 135 7.50 11.30 4.80
C ALA A 135 8.88 11.59 5.40
N ASP A 136 8.95 12.15 6.61
CA ASP A 136 10.21 12.50 7.27
C ASP A 136 10.61 11.55 8.41
N ASP A 137 9.89 10.43 8.59
CA ASP A 137 10.18 9.46 9.62
C ASP A 137 11.62 8.90 9.49
N PRO A 138 12.46 9.03 10.54
CA PRO A 138 13.86 8.63 10.47
C PRO A 138 14.05 7.15 10.15
N ILE A 139 13.16 6.27 10.64
CA ILE A 139 13.25 4.83 10.41
C ILE A 139 12.86 4.51 8.96
N ALA A 140 11.79 5.11 8.44
CA ALA A 140 11.33 4.97 7.08
C ALA A 140 12.40 5.46 6.08
N ARG A 141 13.01 6.62 6.34
CA ARG A 141 14.12 7.17 5.53
C ARG A 141 15.36 6.27 5.59
N ALA A 142 15.79 5.86 6.79
CA ALA A 142 16.96 4.99 6.97
C ALA A 142 16.79 3.63 6.27
N ARG A 143 15.57 3.07 6.32
CA ARG A 143 15.23 1.80 5.65
C ARG A 143 14.92 1.95 4.17
N LYS A 144 14.87 3.18 3.65
CA LYS A 144 14.48 3.52 2.26
C LYS A 144 13.08 3.00 1.94
N LEU A 145 12.15 3.14 2.88
CA LEU A 145 10.71 2.92 2.69
C LEU A 145 10.04 4.18 2.12
N VAL A 146 10.56 5.35 2.49
CA VAL A 146 10.28 6.63 1.83
C VAL A 146 11.56 7.11 1.15
N VAL A 147 11.43 7.56 -0.09
CA VAL A 147 12.51 8.08 -0.92
C VAL A 147 12.03 9.32 -1.66
N ASP A 148 12.95 10.19 -2.07
CA ASP A 148 12.55 11.37 -2.85
C ASP A 148 12.22 10.93 -4.29
N ALA A 149 11.02 11.23 -4.75
CA ALA A 149 10.65 11.17 -6.15
C ALA A 149 11.58 12.07 -6.98
N GLN A 150 11.58 11.87 -8.29
CA GLN A 150 12.53 12.55 -9.15
C GLN A 150 12.26 14.06 -9.31
N ASP A 151 11.03 14.49 -9.03
CA ASP A 151 10.59 15.88 -8.93
C ASP A 151 10.85 16.51 -7.54
N GLY A 152 11.45 15.74 -6.61
CA GLY A 152 11.86 16.21 -5.28
C GLY A 152 10.84 16.00 -4.17
N GLY A 153 9.62 15.52 -4.46
CA GLY A 153 8.62 15.21 -3.43
C GLY A 153 8.86 13.84 -2.77
N PRO A 154 8.45 13.60 -1.51
CA PRO A 154 8.56 12.27 -0.90
C PRO A 154 7.63 11.26 -1.60
N THR A 155 8.10 10.03 -1.80
CA THR A 155 7.30 8.93 -2.34
C THR A 155 7.66 7.60 -1.70
N ALA A 156 6.73 6.65 -1.73
CA ALA A 156 6.97 5.29 -1.26
C ALA A 156 8.01 4.60 -2.16
N ALA A 157 8.96 3.88 -1.56
CA ALA A 157 9.92 3.10 -2.31
C ALA A 157 9.29 1.84 -2.92
N VAL A 158 9.86 1.36 -4.03
CA VAL A 158 9.48 0.08 -4.62
C VAL A 158 9.82 -1.06 -3.65
N VAL A 159 8.80 -1.81 -3.25
CA VAL A 159 8.91 -3.03 -2.43
C VAL A 159 8.46 -4.25 -3.24
N PRO A 160 9.08 -5.44 -3.04
CA PRO A 160 10.13 -5.75 -2.08
C PRO A 160 11.52 -5.25 -2.52
N ARG A 161 12.36 -4.93 -1.53
CA ARG A 161 13.77 -4.59 -1.77
C ARG A 161 14.53 -5.82 -2.24
N MET A 162 14.78 -5.90 -3.55
CA MET A 162 15.61 -6.96 -4.13
C MET A 162 17.10 -6.63 -3.91
N PRO A 163 17.91 -7.56 -3.36
CA PRO A 163 19.33 -7.30 -3.06
C PRO A 163 20.24 -7.16 -4.28
N ARG A 164 19.73 -7.39 -5.50
CA ARG A 164 20.50 -7.30 -6.76
C ARG A 164 20.13 -6.07 -7.59
N ARG A 165 21.12 -5.55 -8.32
CA ARG A 165 21.20 -4.33 -9.17
C ARG A 165 20.10 -4.10 -10.23
N PHE A 166 18.97 -4.80 -10.19
CA PHE A 166 17.94 -4.74 -11.24
C PHE A 166 17.05 -3.49 -11.16
N LEU A 167 16.93 -2.86 -10.00
CA LEU A 167 16.17 -1.62 -9.86
C LEU A 167 17.09 -0.43 -10.17
N ARG A 168 17.18 -0.07 -11.45
CA ARG A 168 17.58 1.30 -11.82
C ARG A 168 16.36 2.19 -11.64
N ARG A 169 16.52 3.32 -10.95
CA ARG A 169 15.58 4.43 -11.12
C ARG A 169 15.59 4.79 -12.61
N THR A 170 14.48 4.54 -13.29
CA THR A 170 14.24 5.05 -14.64
C THR A 170 14.12 6.57 -14.56
N ALA A 171 14.31 7.28 -15.68
CA ALA A 171 14.08 8.73 -15.74
C ALA A 171 12.66 9.10 -15.27
N PRO A 172 12.37 10.38 -14.96
CA PRO A 172 11.01 10.81 -14.63
C PRO A 172 10.07 10.42 -15.77
N ALA A 173 8.79 10.23 -15.47
CA ALA A 173 7.80 10.11 -16.54
C ALA A 173 7.91 11.36 -17.43
N GLY A 174 8.19 11.16 -18.71
CA GLY A 174 8.21 12.24 -19.69
C GLY A 174 6.81 12.81 -19.90
N THR A 175 6.73 13.92 -20.61
CA THR A 175 5.45 14.41 -21.14
C THR A 175 4.83 13.38 -22.09
N VAL A 176 3.53 13.50 -22.34
CA VAL A 176 2.85 12.68 -23.35
C VAL A 176 3.57 12.83 -24.68
N GLY A 177 4.05 11.72 -25.25
CA GLY A 177 4.79 11.70 -26.52
C GLY A 177 6.30 11.90 -26.42
N ALA A 178 6.88 12.08 -25.22
CA ALA A 178 8.32 12.36 -25.06
C ALA A 178 9.25 11.34 -25.73
N ASP A 179 8.86 10.05 -25.75
CA ASP A 179 9.64 8.96 -26.35
C ASP A 179 9.21 8.62 -27.79
N ALA A 180 8.24 9.35 -28.37
CA ALA A 180 7.60 8.96 -29.63
C ALA A 180 8.60 8.85 -30.80
N SER A 181 9.46 9.85 -30.99
CA SER A 181 10.46 9.86 -32.06
C SER A 181 11.42 8.66 -31.96
N ALA A 182 11.96 8.42 -30.76
CA ALA A 182 12.87 7.30 -30.52
C ALA A 182 12.21 5.93 -30.73
N ILE A 183 10.92 5.79 -30.37
CA ILE A 183 10.16 4.55 -30.60
C ILE A 183 9.91 4.34 -32.10
N ILE A 184 9.48 5.37 -32.83
CA ILE A 184 9.22 5.30 -34.28
C ILE A 184 10.49 4.97 -35.06
N GLU A 185 11.62 5.57 -34.71
CA GLU A 185 12.92 5.26 -35.29
C GLU A 185 13.29 3.79 -35.03
N ARG A 186 13.13 3.30 -33.80
CA ARG A 186 13.42 1.90 -33.44
C ARG A 186 12.55 0.88 -34.18
N LEU A 187 11.36 1.29 -34.60
CA LEU A 187 10.46 0.48 -35.42
C LEU A 187 10.80 0.54 -36.92
N GLY A 188 11.77 1.36 -37.34
CA GLY A 188 12.12 1.56 -38.75
C GLY A 188 11.10 2.38 -39.53
N LEU A 189 10.32 3.23 -38.84
CA LEU A 189 9.22 4.02 -39.41
C LEU A 189 9.53 5.52 -39.45
N ALA A 190 10.81 5.90 -39.38
CA ALA A 190 11.24 7.31 -39.34
C ALA A 190 10.75 8.11 -40.57
N ASP A 191 10.76 7.50 -41.76
CA ASP A 191 10.31 8.14 -43.00
C ASP A 191 8.81 8.49 -43.00
N HIS A 192 8.02 7.85 -42.13
CA HIS A 192 6.59 8.09 -41.97
C HIS A 192 6.26 9.14 -40.89
N TRP A 193 7.25 9.81 -40.29
CA TRP A 193 7.03 10.75 -39.19
C TRP A 193 6.00 11.85 -39.50
N GLY A 194 6.12 12.48 -40.66
CA GLY A 194 5.20 13.55 -41.08
C GLY A 194 3.76 13.05 -41.32
N GLU A 195 3.61 11.83 -41.85
CA GLU A 195 2.30 11.20 -42.05
C GLU A 195 1.64 10.83 -40.71
N LEU A 196 2.42 10.27 -39.78
CA LEU A 196 1.94 9.87 -38.46
C LEU A 196 1.56 11.06 -37.57
N THR A 197 2.30 12.16 -37.64
CA THR A 197 1.99 13.38 -36.88
C THR A 197 0.81 14.14 -37.50
N SER A 198 0.76 14.30 -38.83
CA SER A 198 -0.35 14.98 -39.51
C SER A 198 -1.69 14.25 -39.40
N SER A 199 -1.68 12.91 -39.32
CA SER A 199 -2.89 12.11 -39.07
C SER A 199 -3.33 12.09 -37.60
N GLY A 200 -2.51 12.61 -36.68
CA GLY A 200 -2.75 12.54 -35.24
C GLY A 200 -2.51 11.16 -34.61
N ALA A 201 -1.93 10.21 -35.37
CA ALA A 201 -1.55 8.90 -34.86
C ALA A 201 -0.39 8.97 -33.85
N VAL A 202 0.47 9.99 -33.97
CA VAL A 202 1.57 10.30 -33.05
C VAL A 202 1.50 11.77 -32.65
N VAL A 203 1.70 12.06 -31.37
CA VAL A 203 1.82 13.43 -30.86
C VAL A 203 3.29 13.83 -30.86
N ASP A 204 3.63 14.89 -31.60
CA ASP A 204 4.95 15.52 -31.54
C ASP A 204 4.94 16.60 -30.45
N VAL A 205 5.88 16.50 -29.50
CA VAL A 205 6.01 17.43 -28.37
C VAL A 205 7.08 18.49 -28.64
N ALA A 206 7.87 18.35 -29.70
CA ALA A 206 8.93 19.31 -30.05
C ALA A 206 8.40 20.58 -30.74
N SER A 207 7.10 20.62 -31.07
CA SER A 207 6.45 21.67 -31.87
C SER A 207 5.43 22.52 -31.08
N GLY A 208 5.42 22.43 -29.73
CA GLY A 208 4.55 23.18 -28.83
C GLY A 208 5.29 24.06 -27.82
#